data_AF-A0A7S3WT46-F1
#
_entry.id   AF-A0A7S3WT46-F1
#
_cell.length_a   1.000
_cell.length_b   1.000
_cell.length_c   1.000
_cell.angle_alpha   90.00
_cell.angle_beta   90.00
_cell.angle_gamma   90.00
#
_symmetry.space_group_name_H-M   'P 1'
#
loop_
_entity.id
_entity.type
_entity.pdbx_description
1 polymer ?
#
loop_
_entity_poly.entity_id
_entity_poly.type
_entity_poly.pdbx_seq_one_letter_code
_entity_poly.pdbx_strand_id
1 'polypeptide(L)'
;AAATLGRAMVQGALNSLLALWLNDNLLGDEGCAHILHYDALHACPRLSELCLNNVGLSSSLITGVNDTRDGSSPVQGAHRAHSMMCAAIKKGALAHLERLNLINNNIGDVDVRDLADVLATSPAGSSLVRLQLENNQWGDDGLDALVHALRDGGLRRLLHLELHLNRRIQNQKLMDEMAKLGIFWGLETLKQGMVPPYDQHFKQAK
;
A
#
# COMPACT_ATOMS: atom_id res chain seq x y z
N ALA A 1 -7.59 -9.42 17.61
CA ALA A 1 -6.34 -8.68 17.83
C ALA A 1 -6.36 -7.30 17.17
N ALA A 2 -6.59 -7.22 15.85
CA ALA A 2 -6.61 -5.95 15.10
C ALA A 2 -7.55 -4.87 15.69
N ALA A 3 -8.76 -5.23 16.11
CA ALA A 3 -9.68 -4.30 16.75
C ALA A 3 -9.14 -3.70 18.06
N THR A 4 -8.39 -4.49 18.85
CA THR A 4 -7.77 -4.02 20.09
C THR A 4 -6.60 -3.08 19.77
N LEU A 5 -5.79 -3.43 18.77
CA LEU A 5 -4.71 -2.57 18.30
C LEU A 5 -5.23 -1.23 17.77
N GLY A 6 -6.26 -1.25 16.92
CA GLY A 6 -6.92 -0.06 16.41
C GLY A 6 -7.42 0.86 17.52
N ARG A 7 -8.09 0.30 18.54
CA ARG A 7 -8.50 1.07 19.72
C ARG A 7 -7.31 1.68 20.48
N ALA A 8 -6.23 0.92 20.66
CA ALA A 8 -5.03 1.43 21.33
C ALA A 8 -4.37 2.57 20.55
N MET A 9 -4.32 2.47 19.21
CA MET A 9 -3.87 3.55 18.34
C MET A 9 -4.72 4.81 18.56
N VAL A 10 -6.05 4.69 18.42
CA VAL A 10 -6.99 5.82 18.60
C VAL A 10 -6.89 6.46 19.98
N GLN A 11 -6.62 5.67 21.02
CA GLN A 11 -6.41 6.18 22.39
C GLN A 11 -5.06 6.87 22.60
N GLY A 12 -4.22 6.95 21.56
CA GLY A 12 -2.90 7.58 21.61
C GLY A 12 -1.85 6.75 22.35
N ALA A 13 -2.13 5.49 22.68
CA ALA A 13 -1.18 4.60 23.37
C ALA A 13 0.07 4.30 22.53
N LEU A 14 0.01 4.56 21.21
CA LEU A 14 1.06 4.30 20.24
C LEU A 14 1.55 5.59 19.55
N ASN A 15 1.43 6.76 20.19
CA ASN A 15 1.79 8.06 19.60
C ASN A 15 3.29 8.21 19.24
N SER A 16 4.15 7.37 19.80
CA SER A 16 5.59 7.33 19.53
C SER A 16 5.98 6.25 18.52
N LEU A 17 5.00 5.52 17.96
CA LEU A 17 5.24 4.43 17.03
C LEU A 17 5.87 4.98 15.74
N LEU A 18 7.03 4.42 15.36
CA LEU A 18 7.74 4.77 14.13
C LEU A 18 7.45 3.78 13.01
N ALA A 19 7.27 2.51 13.35
CA ALA A 19 7.05 1.43 12.39
C ALA A 19 5.91 0.52 12.88
N LEU A 20 4.99 0.20 11.98
CA LEU A 20 3.89 -0.72 12.22
C LEU A 20 3.98 -1.87 11.22
N TRP A 21 4.32 -3.05 11.71
CA TRP A 21 4.45 -4.24 10.90
C TRP A 21 3.34 -5.23 11.25
N LEU A 22 2.49 -5.51 10.26
CA LEU A 22 1.36 -6.42 10.39
C LEU A 22 1.51 -7.64 9.49
N ASN A 23 2.72 -7.88 9.00
CA ASN A 23 3.01 -8.91 8.02
C ASN A 23 2.51 -10.30 8.46
N ASP A 24 1.96 -11.06 7.51
CA ASP A 24 1.55 -12.47 7.69
C ASP A 24 0.50 -12.70 8.80
N ASN A 25 -0.32 -11.69 9.11
CA ASN A 25 -1.38 -11.80 10.13
C ASN A 25 -2.76 -12.16 9.58
N LEU A 26 -2.91 -12.34 8.26
CA LEU A 26 -4.19 -12.70 7.59
C LEU A 26 -5.40 -11.94 8.17
N LEU A 27 -5.24 -10.64 8.37
CA LEU A 27 -6.23 -9.79 9.02
C LEU A 27 -7.54 -9.71 8.21
N GLY A 28 -7.44 -9.87 6.89
CA GLY A 28 -8.51 -9.57 5.95
C GLY A 28 -8.86 -8.08 5.95
N ASP A 29 -9.80 -7.68 5.09
CA ASP A 29 -10.23 -6.29 5.01
C ASP A 29 -10.90 -5.81 6.31
N GLU A 30 -11.64 -6.68 7.01
CA GLU A 30 -12.28 -6.31 8.27
C GLU A 30 -11.25 -6.02 9.38
N GLY A 31 -10.23 -6.87 9.51
CA GLY A 31 -9.15 -6.63 10.47
C GLY A 31 -8.35 -5.39 10.11
N CYS A 32 -8.02 -5.20 8.83
CA CYS A 32 -7.32 -4.02 8.36
C CYS A 32 -8.14 -2.73 8.56
N ALA A 33 -9.47 -2.77 8.41
CA ALA A 33 -10.33 -1.60 8.58
C ALA A 33 -10.27 -1.00 10.00
N HIS A 34 -9.98 -1.82 11.02
CA HIS A 34 -9.76 -1.35 12.39
C HIS A 34 -8.45 -0.57 12.57
N ILE A 35 -7.51 -0.67 11.64
CA ILE A 35 -6.16 -0.09 11.76
C ILE A 35 -5.96 1.02 10.72
N LEU A 36 -6.43 0.81 9.49
CA LEU A 36 -6.17 1.69 8.35
C LEU A 36 -7.14 2.87 8.24
N HIS A 37 -8.04 3.04 9.22
CA HIS A 37 -8.91 4.22 9.26
C HIS A 37 -8.16 5.46 9.76
N TYR A 38 -8.70 6.63 9.40
CA TYR A 38 -8.09 7.92 9.68
C TYR A 38 -7.73 8.09 11.16
N ASP A 39 -8.66 7.87 12.10
CA ASP A 39 -8.41 8.18 13.51
C ASP A 39 -7.29 7.33 14.11
N ALA A 40 -7.15 6.07 13.70
CA ALA A 40 -6.07 5.20 14.17
C ALA A 40 -4.71 5.66 13.63
N LEU A 41 -4.61 5.90 12.32
CA LEU A 41 -3.35 6.33 11.69
C LEU A 41 -2.96 7.75 12.14
N HIS A 42 -3.92 8.66 12.26
CA HIS A 42 -3.68 10.04 12.70
C HIS A 42 -3.17 10.12 14.15
N ALA A 43 -3.59 9.17 15.01
CA ALA A 43 -3.10 9.06 16.37
C ALA A 43 -1.66 8.51 16.47
N CYS A 44 -1.07 8.09 15.35
CA CYS A 44 0.34 7.67 15.23
C CYS A 44 1.13 8.66 14.36
N PRO A 45 1.31 9.93 14.77
CA PRO A 45 1.84 11.00 13.91
C PRO A 45 3.30 10.79 13.51
N ARG A 46 4.05 9.93 14.21
CA ARG A 46 5.46 9.64 13.92
C ARG A 46 5.66 8.40 13.05
N LEU A 47 4.57 7.77 12.59
CA LEU A 47 4.64 6.55 11.80
C LEU A 47 5.28 6.83 10.45
N SER A 48 6.49 6.31 10.25
CA SER A 48 7.26 6.42 9.02
C SER A 48 7.26 5.12 8.20
N GLU A 49 6.99 3.97 8.83
CA GLU A 49 6.94 2.69 8.13
C GLU A 49 5.61 1.96 8.39
N LEU A 50 4.89 1.63 7.32
CA LEU A 50 3.68 0.81 7.36
C LEU A 50 3.89 -0.43 6.49
N CYS A 51 3.92 -1.60 7.13
CA CYS A 51 4.12 -2.88 6.46
C CYS A 51 2.91 -3.78 6.62
N LEU A 52 2.29 -4.09 5.47
CA LEU A 52 1.05 -4.83 5.33
C LEU A 52 1.26 -6.03 4.39
N ASN A 53 2.40 -6.71 4.48
CA ASN A 53 2.69 -7.88 3.64
C ASN A 53 1.74 -9.03 4.01
N ASN A 54 1.05 -9.61 3.02
CA ASN A 54 0.20 -10.80 3.22
C ASN A 54 -0.81 -10.64 4.38
N VAL A 55 -1.45 -9.48 4.48
CA VAL A 55 -2.50 -9.22 5.49
C VAL A 55 -3.89 -9.57 4.98
N GLY A 56 -4.02 -9.93 3.70
CA GLY A 56 -5.30 -10.29 3.09
C GLY A 56 -6.12 -9.07 2.66
N LEU A 57 -5.49 -7.97 2.22
CA LEU A 57 -6.21 -6.88 1.55
C LEU A 57 -6.78 -7.40 0.22
N SER A 58 -8.08 -7.24 0.02
CA SER A 58 -8.73 -7.60 -1.25
C SER A 58 -8.79 -6.42 -2.23
N SER A 59 -8.91 -6.70 -3.53
CA SER A 59 -9.09 -5.65 -4.54
C SER A 59 -10.49 -5.06 -4.46
N SER A 60 -10.59 -3.74 -4.63
CA SER A 60 -11.87 -3.03 -4.76
C SER A 60 -12.73 -3.50 -5.94
N LEU A 61 -12.17 -4.21 -6.94
CA LEU A 61 -12.89 -4.73 -8.10
C LEU A 61 -13.53 -6.12 -7.90
N ILE A 62 -13.24 -6.84 -6.81
CA ILE A 62 -13.90 -8.14 -6.58
C ILE A 62 -15.29 -7.90 -5.99
N THR A 63 -16.23 -7.47 -6.83
CA THR A 63 -17.66 -7.66 -6.60
C THR A 63 -18.04 -8.99 -7.22
N GLY A 64 -17.98 -10.08 -6.45
CA GLY A 64 -18.73 -11.30 -6.76
C GLY A 64 -17.98 -12.44 -7.45
N VAL A 65 -16.91 -12.95 -6.83
CA VAL A 65 -16.52 -14.35 -7.04
C VAL A 65 -16.38 -15.05 -5.68
N ASN A 66 -17.52 -15.57 -5.22
CA ASN A 66 -17.66 -16.79 -4.41
C ASN A 66 -16.62 -17.07 -3.32
N ASP A 67 -16.79 -16.48 -2.14
CA ASP A 67 -16.37 -17.17 -0.90
C ASP A 67 -17.36 -16.94 0.25
N THR A 68 -18.65 -17.16 -0.04
CA THR A 68 -19.66 -17.46 0.99
C THR A 68 -19.92 -18.96 0.99
N ARG A 69 -19.00 -19.74 1.59
CA ARG A 69 -19.32 -21.11 2.03
C ARG A 69 -20.21 -21.14 3.27
N ASP A 70 -20.51 -19.99 3.87
CA ASP A 70 -21.63 -19.80 4.77
C ASP A 70 -22.59 -18.78 4.17
N GLY A 71 -23.90 -18.96 4.34
CA GLY A 71 -24.92 -18.06 3.80
C GLY A 71 -24.99 -16.69 4.48
N SER A 72 -23.86 -16.10 4.88
CA SER A 72 -23.82 -14.72 5.36
C SER A 72 -23.94 -13.74 4.17
N SER A 73 -24.68 -12.66 4.39
CA SER A 73 -24.96 -11.60 3.42
C SER A 73 -23.69 -11.07 2.74
N PRO A 74 -23.77 -10.51 1.51
CA PRO A 74 -22.60 -9.94 0.83
C PRO A 74 -21.86 -8.96 1.76
N VAL A 75 -20.61 -9.31 2.06
CA VAL A 75 -19.77 -8.64 3.06
C VAL A 75 -19.51 -7.20 2.61
N GLN A 76 -20.32 -6.28 3.11
CA GLN A 76 -20.16 -4.83 2.93
C GLN A 76 -18.85 -4.29 3.57
N GLY A 77 -18.04 -5.16 4.18
CA GLY A 77 -16.73 -4.94 4.77
C GLY A 77 -15.52 -5.21 3.86
N ALA A 78 -15.67 -5.98 2.78
CA ALA A 78 -14.55 -6.36 1.89
C ALA A 78 -13.92 -5.15 1.18
N HIS A 79 -14.70 -4.10 0.92
CA HIS A 79 -14.26 -2.94 0.14
C HIS A 79 -13.63 -1.81 0.98
N ARG A 80 -13.48 -2.00 2.29
CA ARG A 80 -13.24 -0.89 3.23
C ARG A 80 -11.77 -0.59 3.46
N ALA A 81 -10.91 -1.59 3.60
CA ALA A 81 -9.56 -1.37 4.13
C ALA A 81 -8.69 -0.48 3.22
N HIS A 82 -8.59 -0.79 1.93
CA HIS A 82 -7.84 0.02 0.97
C HIS A 82 -8.42 1.44 0.87
N SER A 83 -9.73 1.55 0.67
CA SER A 83 -10.45 2.83 0.61
C SER A 83 -10.22 3.70 1.85
N MET A 84 -10.24 3.09 3.04
CA MET A 84 -9.98 3.77 4.32
C MET A 84 -8.53 4.25 4.41
N MET A 85 -7.57 3.44 3.98
CA MET A 85 -6.16 3.82 3.92
C MET A 85 -5.97 5.04 3.00
N CYS A 86 -6.51 4.98 1.78
CA CYS A 86 -6.46 6.09 0.83
C CYS A 86 -7.13 7.35 1.39
N ALA A 87 -8.29 7.22 2.04
CA ALA A 87 -8.94 8.34 2.71
C ALA A 87 -8.10 8.91 3.86
N ALA A 88 -7.41 8.07 4.64
CA ALA A 88 -6.54 8.49 5.73
C ALA A 88 -5.30 9.23 5.21
N ILE A 89 -4.67 8.71 4.15
CA ILE A 89 -3.54 9.35 3.48
C ILE A 89 -3.97 10.73 2.93
N LYS A 90 -5.11 10.79 2.23
CA LYS A 90 -5.65 12.04 1.66
C LYS A 90 -5.93 13.10 2.73
N LYS A 91 -6.35 12.69 3.93
CA LYS A 91 -6.55 13.58 5.09
C LYS A 91 -5.25 13.92 5.85
N GLY A 92 -4.10 13.35 5.46
CA GLY A 92 -2.80 13.67 6.04
C GLY A 92 -2.39 12.85 7.27
N ALA A 93 -3.07 11.74 7.58
CA ALA A 93 -2.74 10.88 8.73
C ALA A 93 -1.32 10.26 8.64
N LEU A 94 -0.77 10.15 7.44
CA LEU A 94 0.51 9.51 7.12
C LEU A 94 1.51 10.48 6.50
N ALA A 95 1.51 11.74 6.95
CA ALA A 95 2.34 12.80 6.37
C ALA A 95 3.85 12.53 6.43
N HIS A 96 4.31 11.68 7.36
CA HIS A 96 5.71 11.30 7.55
C HIS A 96 6.04 9.88 7.04
N LEU A 97 5.14 9.27 6.28
CA LEU A 97 5.34 7.91 5.77
C LEU A 97 6.49 7.90 4.76
N GLU A 98 7.54 7.16 5.08
CA GLU A 98 8.72 6.94 4.24
C GLU A 98 8.68 5.58 3.55
N ARG A 99 8.04 4.57 4.16
CA ARG A 99 7.90 3.23 3.59
C ARG A 99 6.45 2.74 3.65
N LEU A 100 5.94 2.33 2.49
CA LEU A 100 4.69 1.59 2.36
C LEU A 100 4.94 0.23 1.70
N ASN A 101 4.63 -0.85 2.42
CA ASN A 101 4.74 -2.21 1.92
C ASN A 101 3.38 -2.88 1.87
N LEU A 102 2.99 -3.31 0.67
CA LEU A 102 1.72 -3.95 0.34
C LEU A 102 1.93 -5.29 -0.39
N ILE A 103 3.07 -5.94 -0.17
CA ILE A 103 3.47 -7.18 -0.84
C ILE A 103 2.48 -8.32 -0.57
N ASN A 104 2.30 -9.25 -1.51
CA ASN A 104 1.49 -10.47 -1.34
C ASN A 104 0.05 -10.20 -0.88
N ASN A 105 -0.60 -9.18 -1.42
CA ASN A 105 -2.03 -8.96 -1.20
C ASN A 105 -2.79 -9.24 -2.51
N ASN A 106 -4.08 -8.92 -2.51
CA ASN A 106 -4.93 -9.08 -3.66
C ASN A 106 -5.25 -7.73 -4.32
N ILE A 107 -4.30 -6.79 -4.34
CA ILE A 107 -4.47 -5.42 -4.87
C ILE A 107 -4.59 -5.46 -6.41
N GLY A 108 -5.57 -4.75 -6.95
CA GLY A 108 -5.83 -4.64 -8.39
C GLY A 108 -5.52 -3.26 -8.97
N ASP A 109 -5.75 -3.09 -10.27
CA ASP A 109 -5.46 -1.84 -11.02
C ASP A 109 -6.13 -0.61 -10.42
N VAL A 110 -7.40 -0.75 -10.00
CA VAL A 110 -8.17 0.35 -9.39
C VAL A 110 -7.54 0.80 -8.08
N ASP A 111 -7.10 -0.14 -7.26
CA ASP A 111 -6.48 0.13 -5.97
C ASP A 111 -5.12 0.84 -6.15
N VAL A 112 -4.32 0.42 -7.14
CA VAL A 112 -3.05 1.10 -7.45
C VAL A 112 -3.28 2.51 -7.97
N ARG A 113 -4.29 2.72 -8.82
CA ARG A 113 -4.66 4.05 -9.31
C ARG A 113 -5.11 4.97 -8.18
N ASP A 114 -6.01 4.51 -7.32
CA ASP A 114 -6.48 5.30 -6.19
C ASP A 114 -5.33 5.66 -5.23
N LEU A 115 -4.41 4.71 -5.00
CA LEU A 115 -3.20 4.95 -4.23
C LEU A 115 -2.28 5.98 -4.91
N ALA A 116 -2.07 5.87 -6.23
CA ALA A 116 -1.23 6.78 -7.00
C ALA A 116 -1.77 8.21 -6.95
N ASP A 117 -3.07 8.40 -7.18
CA ASP A 117 -3.76 9.70 -7.15
C ASP A 117 -3.65 10.35 -5.76
N VAL A 118 -3.89 9.56 -4.71
CA VAL A 118 -3.83 10.05 -3.33
C VAL A 118 -2.39 10.36 -2.92
N LEU A 119 -1.41 9.54 -3.28
CA LEU A 119 -0.01 9.83 -2.99
C LEU A 119 0.48 11.06 -3.75
N ALA A 120 0.08 11.24 -5.01
CA ALA A 120 0.46 12.42 -5.80
C ALA A 120 -0.05 13.74 -5.20
N THR A 121 -1.18 13.70 -4.50
CA THR A 121 -1.88 14.89 -3.98
C THR A 121 -1.75 15.10 -2.46
N SER A 122 -1.12 14.17 -1.74
CA SER A 122 -1.05 14.21 -0.27
C SER A 122 0.37 14.46 0.25
N PRO A 123 0.51 14.92 1.52
CA PRO A 123 1.81 15.04 2.17
C PRO A 123 2.60 13.72 2.22
N ALA A 124 1.91 12.58 2.30
CA ALA A 124 2.55 11.27 2.34
C ALA A 124 3.40 11.00 1.08
N GLY A 125 2.92 11.35 -0.11
CA GLY A 125 3.72 11.15 -1.32
C GLY A 125 4.93 12.08 -1.43
N SER A 126 4.95 13.18 -0.67
CA SER A 126 6.13 14.04 -0.53
C SER A 126 7.12 13.55 0.53
N SER A 127 6.79 12.50 1.29
CA SER A 127 7.69 11.87 2.29
C SER A 127 8.10 10.46 1.88
N LEU A 128 7.32 9.79 1.02
CA LEU A 128 7.52 8.40 0.65
C LEU A 128 8.83 8.19 -0.11
N VAL A 129 9.67 7.32 0.42
CA VAL A 129 10.97 6.92 -0.13
C VAL A 129 10.91 5.53 -0.76
N ARG A 130 10.08 4.64 -0.22
CA ARG A 130 9.95 3.26 -0.68
C ARG A 130 8.48 2.83 -0.81
N LEU A 131 8.11 2.35 -1.99
CA LEU A 131 6.82 1.75 -2.29
C LEU A 131 7.01 0.33 -2.82
N GLN A 132 6.35 -0.63 -2.18
CA GLN A 132 6.45 -2.05 -2.47
C GLN A 132 5.06 -2.63 -2.74
N LEU A 133 4.81 -3.04 -3.99
CA LEU A 133 3.53 -3.51 -4.52
C LEU A 133 3.62 -4.92 -5.12
N GLU A 134 4.62 -5.69 -4.73
CA GLU A 134 4.96 -6.96 -5.36
C GLU A 134 3.96 -8.08 -5.10
N ASN A 135 3.90 -9.01 -6.05
CA ASN A 135 3.05 -10.21 -5.97
C ASN A 135 1.58 -9.87 -5.63
N ASN A 136 1.01 -8.93 -6.37
CA ASN A 136 -0.40 -8.55 -6.35
C ASN A 136 -1.05 -8.85 -7.72
N GLN A 137 -2.29 -8.40 -7.92
CA GLN A 137 -3.10 -8.69 -9.12
C GLN A 137 -3.34 -7.47 -10.02
N TRP A 138 -2.46 -6.47 -9.98
CA TRP A 138 -2.51 -5.28 -10.85
C TRP A 138 -1.58 -5.43 -12.05
N GLY A 139 -1.84 -4.63 -13.08
CA GLY A 139 -1.22 -4.66 -14.40
C GLY A 139 -1.01 -3.27 -15.00
N ASP A 140 -1.13 -3.18 -16.32
CA ASP A 140 -0.73 -1.99 -17.08
C ASP A 140 -1.52 -0.73 -16.73
N ASP A 141 -2.81 -0.85 -16.38
CA ASP A 141 -3.64 0.30 -15.98
C ASP A 141 -3.16 0.91 -14.64
N GLY A 142 -2.81 0.06 -13.66
CA GLY A 142 -2.21 0.53 -12.42
C GLY A 142 -0.81 1.14 -12.65
N LEU A 143 -0.03 0.57 -13.58
CA LEU A 143 1.26 1.14 -13.95
C LEU A 143 1.11 2.52 -14.60
N ASP A 144 0.09 2.71 -15.43
CA ASP A 144 -0.15 3.98 -16.12
C ASP A 144 -0.47 5.08 -15.12
N ALA A 145 -1.26 4.77 -14.08
CA ALA A 145 -1.54 5.70 -13.00
C ALA A 145 -0.28 6.11 -12.22
N LEU A 146 0.64 5.17 -11.94
CA LEU A 146 1.91 5.48 -11.28
C LEU A 146 2.82 6.37 -12.17
N VAL A 147 2.84 6.11 -13.47
CA VAL A 147 3.56 6.93 -14.46
C VAL A 147 3.01 8.35 -14.48
N HIS A 148 1.68 8.51 -14.53
CA HIS A 148 1.03 9.82 -14.48
C HIS A 148 1.33 10.56 -13.17
N ALA A 149 1.24 9.87 -12.02
CA ALA A 149 1.57 10.45 -10.72
C ALA A 149 3.01 11.00 -10.67
N LEU A 150 4.00 10.28 -11.21
CA LEU A 150 5.37 10.76 -11.30
C LEU A 150 5.52 11.91 -12.31
N ARG A 151 4.83 11.85 -13.45
CA ARG A 151 4.87 12.88 -14.50
C ARG A 151 4.36 14.23 -13.98
N ASP A 152 3.29 14.21 -13.18
CA ASP A 152 2.72 15.41 -12.55
C ASP A 152 3.55 15.91 -11.36
N GLY A 153 4.67 15.24 -11.07
CA GLY A 153 5.58 15.58 -9.98
C GLY A 153 5.04 15.18 -8.60
N GLY A 154 4.18 14.18 -8.52
CA GLY A 154 3.96 13.40 -7.31
C GLY A 154 5.16 12.50 -7.00
N LEU A 155 5.22 11.93 -5.79
CA LEU A 155 6.21 10.91 -5.41
C LEU A 155 7.69 11.34 -5.58
N ARG A 156 8.01 12.64 -5.48
CA ARG A 156 9.36 13.18 -5.80
C ARG A 156 10.50 12.67 -4.93
N ARG A 157 10.20 12.09 -3.76
CA ARG A 157 11.21 11.51 -2.86
C ARG A 157 11.33 10.01 -2.99
N LEU A 158 10.57 9.39 -3.90
CA LEU A 158 10.57 7.95 -4.09
C LEU A 158 11.92 7.52 -4.69
N LEU A 159 12.69 6.79 -3.90
CA LEU A 159 13.99 6.23 -4.32
C LEU A 159 13.87 4.74 -4.68
N HIS A 160 12.88 4.04 -4.11
CA HIS A 160 12.69 2.62 -4.32
C HIS A 160 11.25 2.31 -4.70
N LEU A 161 11.09 1.76 -5.91
CA LEU A 161 9.81 1.23 -6.38
C LEU A 161 9.99 -0.23 -6.80
N GLU A 162 9.26 -1.11 -6.13
CA GLU A 162 9.35 -2.55 -6.37
C GLU A 162 8.00 -3.07 -6.86
N LEU A 163 7.99 -3.55 -8.11
CA LEU A 163 6.77 -3.94 -8.84
C LEU A 163 6.81 -5.41 -9.29
N HIS A 164 7.80 -6.19 -8.82
CA HIS A 164 8.02 -7.53 -9.31
C HIS A 164 6.88 -8.51 -8.95
N LEU A 165 6.81 -9.61 -9.69
CA LEU A 165 5.79 -10.66 -9.54
C LEU A 165 4.34 -10.21 -9.83
N ASN A 166 4.13 -9.01 -10.37
CA ASN A 166 2.83 -8.57 -10.90
C ASN A 166 2.68 -8.99 -12.38
N ARG A 167 2.15 -10.19 -12.61
CA ARG A 167 2.13 -10.84 -13.94
C ARG A 167 1.28 -10.15 -15.00
N ARG A 168 0.41 -9.23 -14.59
CA ARG A 168 -0.46 -8.46 -15.49
C ARG A 168 0.22 -7.20 -16.03
N ILE A 169 1.41 -6.85 -15.54
CA ILE A 169 2.21 -5.77 -16.11
C ILE A 169 2.96 -6.34 -17.32
N GLN A 170 2.55 -5.94 -18.51
CA GLN A 170 3.06 -6.44 -19.79
C GLN A 170 3.46 -5.32 -20.75
N ASN A 171 3.05 -4.08 -20.50
CA ASN A 171 3.35 -2.93 -21.34
C ASN A 171 4.78 -2.44 -21.13
N GLN A 172 5.69 -2.96 -21.95
CA GLN A 172 7.11 -2.60 -21.89
C GLN A 172 7.36 -1.11 -22.15
N LYS A 173 6.60 -0.47 -23.04
CA LYS A 173 6.78 0.97 -23.35
C LYS A 173 6.51 1.83 -22.12
N LEU A 174 5.46 1.47 -21.37
CA LEU A 174 5.08 2.16 -20.15
C LEU A 174 6.09 1.92 -19.02
N MET A 175 6.64 0.70 -18.93
CA MET A 175 7.76 0.40 -18.02
C MET A 175 9.03 1.21 -18.37
N ASP A 176 9.37 1.32 -19.66
CA ASP A 176 10.52 2.12 -20.09
C ASP A 176 10.31 3.61 -19.78
N GLU A 177 9.07 4.08 -19.89
CA GLU A 177 8.72 5.44 -19.48
C GLU A 177 8.83 5.63 -17.97
N MET A 178 8.30 4.70 -17.18
CA MET A 178 8.43 4.66 -15.73
C MET A 178 9.90 4.71 -15.29
N ALA A 179 10.76 3.94 -15.95
CA ALA A 179 12.19 3.95 -15.70
C ALA A 179 12.84 5.31 -16.00
N LYS A 180 12.47 5.95 -17.12
CA LYS A 180 12.97 7.28 -17.48
C LYS A 180 12.52 8.36 -16.50
N LEU A 181 11.24 8.38 -16.14
CA LEU A 181 10.69 9.30 -15.14
C LEU A 181 11.30 9.04 -13.76
N GLY A 182 11.47 7.78 -13.40
CA GLY A 182 12.16 7.37 -12.18
C GLY A 182 13.55 7.97 -12.11
N ILE A 183 14.39 7.76 -13.13
CA ILE A 183 15.74 8.34 -13.19
C ILE A 183 15.69 9.87 -13.07
N PHE A 184 14.75 10.52 -13.77
CA PHE A 184 14.59 11.98 -13.71
C PHE A 184 14.30 12.48 -12.28
N TRP A 185 13.49 11.76 -11.52
CA TRP A 185 13.15 12.09 -10.14
C TRP A 185 14.11 11.50 -9.09
N GLY A 186 15.15 10.78 -9.50
CA GLY A 186 16.16 10.22 -8.60
C GLY A 186 15.84 8.83 -8.04
N LEU A 187 14.95 8.07 -8.68
CA LEU A 187 14.68 6.67 -8.34
C LEU A 187 15.96 5.84 -8.46
N GLU A 188 16.47 5.37 -7.33
CA GLU A 188 17.68 4.55 -7.24
C GLU A 188 17.43 3.11 -7.69
N THR A 189 16.24 2.58 -7.38
CA THR A 189 15.88 1.20 -7.71
C THR A 189 14.46 1.11 -8.27
N LEU A 190 14.36 0.65 -9.51
CA LEU A 190 13.13 0.11 -10.09
C LEU A 190 13.32 -1.39 -10.29
N LYS A 191 12.66 -2.22 -9.48
CA LYS A 191 12.78 -3.68 -9.57
C LYS A 191 11.58 -4.30 -10.28
N GLN A 192 11.86 -4.90 -11.44
CA GLN A 192 10.96 -5.74 -12.22
C GLN A 192 11.61 -7.12 -12.41
N GLY A 193 10.84 -8.23 -12.31
CA GLY A 193 11.37 -9.59 -12.48
C GLY A 193 11.72 -10.35 -11.18
N MET A 194 12.37 -11.52 -11.28
CA MET A 194 12.53 -12.43 -10.12
C MET A 194 13.23 -11.79 -8.90
N VAL A 195 12.63 -12.12 -7.74
CA VAL A 195 12.97 -11.80 -6.35
C VAL A 195 14.48 -11.55 -6.11
N PRO A 196 14.90 -10.33 -5.74
CA PRO A 196 16.11 -10.16 -4.95
C PRO A 196 15.92 -10.90 -3.62
N PRO A 197 16.93 -11.60 -3.09
CA PRO A 197 16.77 -12.41 -1.89
C PRO A 197 16.08 -11.59 -0.81
N TYR A 198 14.89 -12.05 -0.43
CA TYR A 198 14.05 -11.57 0.66
C TYR A 198 14.92 -10.92 1.72
N ASP A 199 14.70 -9.64 2.01
CA ASP A 199 15.53 -8.84 2.92
C ASP A 199 15.57 -9.53 4.30
N GLN A 200 16.53 -10.45 4.49
CA GLN A 200 16.60 -11.37 5.63
C GLN A 200 16.80 -10.61 6.94
N HIS A 201 17.24 -9.36 6.84
CA HIS A 201 17.42 -8.45 7.96
C HIS A 201 16.11 -8.05 8.64
N PHE A 202 14.97 -8.13 7.95
CA PHE A 202 13.71 -7.56 8.47
C PHE A 202 12.73 -8.59 9.05
N LYS A 203 13.05 -9.90 9.01
CA LYS A 203 12.27 -10.93 9.76
C LYS A 203 12.40 -10.83 11.28
N GLN A 204 13.26 -9.94 11.79
CA GLN A 204 13.65 -9.93 13.21
C GLN A 204 13.02 -8.83 14.07
N ALA A 205 12.32 -7.84 13.53
CA ALA A 205 11.55 -6.94 14.40
C ALA A 205 10.17 -7.58 14.66
N LYS A 206 10.15 -8.36 15.76
CA LYS A 206 8.93 -8.75 16.46
C LYS A 206 8.36 -7.58 17.25
#